data_AF-A0A1I1YAC1-F1
#
_entry.id   AF-A0A1I1YAC1-F1
#
_cell.length_a   1.000
_cell.length_b   1.000
_cell.length_c   1.000
_cell.angle_alpha   90.00
_cell.angle_beta   90.00
_cell.angle_gamma   90.00
#
_symmetry.space_group_name_H-M   'P 1'
#
loop_
_entity.id
_entity.type
_entity.pdbx_description
1 polymer ?
#
loop_
_entity_poly.entity_id
_entity_poly.type
_entity_poly.pdbx_seq_one_letter_code
_entity_poly.pdbx_strand_id
1 'polypeptide(L)' 'MSQPESIQELGKAAEDIAASMTKVATNIALLGVEGNADEQMRIITEENNKVLDRIRKLYHLPPTSGN' A
#
# COMPACT_ATOMS: atom_id res chain seq x y z
N MET A 1 -15.09 -14.23 17.27
CA MET A 1 -14.61 -12.87 17.59
C MET A 1 -13.15 -12.81 17.16
N SER A 2 -12.80 -11.94 16.22
CA SER A 2 -11.41 -11.79 15.77
C SER A 2 -10.60 -11.21 16.93
N GLN A 3 -9.49 -11.87 17.28
CA GLN A 3 -8.59 -11.40 18.33
C GLN A 3 -8.02 -10.04 17.88
N PRO A 4 -8.06 -8.99 18.72
CA PRO A 4 -7.50 -7.70 18.35
C PRO A 4 -6.01 -7.88 18.06
N GLU A 5 -5.53 -7.31 16.94
CA GLU A 5 -4.12 -7.32 16.59
C GLU A 5 -3.29 -6.71 17.74
N SER A 6 -2.16 -7.34 18.01
CA SER A 6 -1.21 -6.85 19.02
C SER A 6 -0.66 -5.47 18.61
N ILE A 7 -0.21 -4.69 19.59
CA ILE A 7 0.44 -3.39 19.35
C ILE A 7 1.62 -3.54 18.39
N GLN A 8 2.34 -4.67 18.47
CA GLN A 8 3.45 -5.02 17.58
C GLN A 8 2.98 -5.21 16.13
N GLU A 9 1.87 -5.90 15.90
CA GLU A 9 1.29 -6.08 14.56
C GLU A 9 0.79 -4.77 13.96
N LEU A 10 0.22 -3.89 14.80
CA LEU A 10 -0.18 -2.54 14.41
C LEU A 10 1.02 -1.66 14.06
N GLY A 11 2.09 -1.71 14.86
CA GLY A 11 3.34 -1.02 14.57
C GLY A 11 3.94 -1.48 13.24
N LYS A 12 3.97 -2.80 13.02
CA LYS A 12 4.45 -3.37 11.76
C LYS A 12 3.57 -2.96 10.57
N ALA A 13 2.25 -2.92 10.75
CA ALA A 13 1.33 -2.44 9.73
C ALA A 13 1.62 -0.99 9.33
N ALA A 14 1.87 -0.11 10.32
CA ALA A 14 2.18 1.28 10.08
C ALA A 14 3.51 1.46 9.33
N GLU A 15 4.55 0.70 9.69
CA GLU A 15 5.83 0.69 8.98
C GLU A 15 5.68 0.26 7.51
N ASP A 16 4.94 -0.83 7.27
CA ASP A 16 4.73 -1.36 5.93
C ASP A 16 3.95 -0.36 5.06
N ILE A 17 2.92 0.29 5.62
CA ILE A 17 2.16 1.34 4.93
C ILE A 17 3.07 2.53 4.60
N ALA A 18 3.87 3.01 5.55
CA ALA A 18 4.78 4.14 5.34
C ALA A 18 5.82 3.85 4.24
N ALA A 19 6.36 2.63 4.22
CA ALA A 19 7.30 2.20 3.19
C ALA A 19 6.66 2.18 1.79
N SER A 20 5.45 1.64 1.65
CA SER A 20 4.71 1.65 0.39
C SER A 20 4.36 3.07 -0.06
N MET A 21 3.92 3.94 0.84
CA MET A 21 3.59 5.34 0.49
C MET A 21 4.82 6.15 0.09
N THR A 22 5.98 5.87 0.68
CA THR A 22 7.26 6.46 0.23
C THR A 22 7.57 6.08 -1.21
N LYS A 23 7.38 4.80 -1.58
CA LYS A 23 7.59 4.33 -2.96
C LYS A 23 6.61 4.96 -3.95
N VAL A 24 5.33 5.08 -3.56
CA VAL A 24 4.31 5.75 -4.38
C VAL A 24 4.70 7.20 -4.64
N ALA A 25 5.02 7.95 -3.58
CA ALA A 25 5.43 9.35 -3.71
C ALA A 25 6.67 9.51 -4.62
N THR A 26 7.65 8.62 -4.48
CA THR A 26 8.86 8.63 -5.31
C THR A 26 8.54 8.37 -6.78
N ASN A 27 7.71 7.37 -7.09
CA ASN A 27 7.34 7.06 -8.48
C ASN A 27 6.45 8.14 -9.09
N ILE A 28 5.57 8.78 -8.32
CA ILE A 28 4.79 9.94 -8.78
C ILE A 28 5.71 11.11 -9.12
N ALA A 29 6.70 11.39 -8.27
CA ALA A 29 7.65 12.48 -8.50
C ALA A 29 8.51 12.29 -9.76
N LEU A 30 8.80 11.04 -10.13
CA LEU A 30 9.59 10.68 -11.32
C LEU A 30 8.72 10.40 -12.56
N LEU A 31 7.38 10.44 -12.43
CA LEU A 31 6.46 9.95 -13.44
C LEU A 31 6.62 10.72 -14.76
N GLY A 32 7.09 10.02 -15.81
CA GLY A 32 7.30 10.61 -17.13
C GLY A 32 8.45 11.62 -17.21
N VAL A 33 9.18 11.84 -16.11
CA VAL A 33 10.37 12.70 -16.04
C VAL A 33 11.64 11.86 -16.19
N GLU A 34 11.70 10.74 -15.47
CA GLU A 34 12.86 9.85 -15.46
C GLU A 34 12.39 8.39 -15.48
N GLY A 35 12.68 7.65 -16.55
CA GLY A 35 12.33 6.24 -16.68
C GLY A 35 11.05 5.97 -17.50
N ASN A 36 10.48 4.78 -17.32
CA ASN A 36 9.29 4.32 -18.04
C ASN A 36 8.02 4.61 -17.23
N ALA A 37 7.17 5.51 -17.75
CA ALA A 37 5.92 5.92 -17.10
C ALA A 37 4.95 4.76 -16.86
N ASP A 38 4.87 3.77 -17.76
CA ASP A 38 4.00 2.61 -17.60
C ASP A 38 4.45 1.75 -16.42
N GLU A 39 5.76 1.56 -16.29
CA GLU A 39 6.35 0.81 -15.19
C GLU A 39 6.17 1.54 -13.86
N GLN A 40 6.35 2.85 -13.85
CA GLN A 40 6.08 3.68 -12.66
C GLN A 40 4.62 3.61 -12.24
N MET A 41 3.68 3.67 -13.19
CA MET A 41 2.24 3.50 -12.92
C MET A 41 1.91 2.11 -12.41
N ARG A 42 2.58 1.06 -12.91
CA ARG A 42 2.45 -0.31 -12.39
C ARG A 42 2.88 -0.36 -10.92
N ILE A 43 4.05 0.19 -10.59
CA ILE A 43 4.57 0.24 -9.22
C ILE A 43 3.63 1.02 -8.29
N ILE A 44 3.14 2.19 -8.73
CA ILE A 44 2.18 3.00 -7.98
C ILE A 44 0.93 2.19 -7.65
N THR A 45 0.38 1.49 -8.65
CA THR A 45 -0.83 0.67 -8.49
C THR A 45 -0.59 -0.48 -7.51
N GLU A 46 0.53 -1.18 -7.63
CA GLU A 46 0.88 -2.30 -6.74
C GLU A 46 1.06 -1.86 -5.29
N GLU A 47 1.80 -0.77 -5.05
CA GLU A 47 2.03 -0.27 -3.69
C GLU A 47 0.75 0.31 -3.07
N ASN A 48 -0.11 0.96 -3.85
CA ASN A 48 -1.44 1.38 -3.39
C ASN A 48 -2.31 0.18 -2.99
N ASN A 49 -2.32 -0.89 -3.78
CA ASN A 49 -3.06 -2.11 -3.46
C ASN A 49 -2.57 -2.75 -2.16
N LYS A 50 -1.24 -2.80 -1.92
CA LYS A 50 -0.67 -3.28 -0.65
C LYS A 50 -1.16 -2.47 0.55
N VAL A 51 -1.17 -1.14 0.43
CA VAL A 51 -1.67 -0.25 1.50
C VAL A 51 -3.15 -0.48 1.74
N LEU A 52 -3.96 -0.54 0.69
CA LEU A 52 -5.40 -0.78 0.79
C LEU A 52 -5.69 -2.12 1.46
N ASP A 53 -4.99 -3.19 1.08
CA ASP A 53 -5.17 -4.51 1.68
C ASP A 53 -4.74 -4.53 3.15
N ARG A 54 -3.67 -3.80 3.51
CA ARG A 54 -3.27 -3.67 4.90
C ARG A 54 -4.33 -2.94 5.72
N ILE A 55 -4.84 -1.81 5.22
CA ILE A 55 -5.94 -1.06 5.86
C ILE A 55 -7.16 -1.97 6.01
N ARG A 56 -7.55 -2.71 4.97
CA ARG A 56 -8.69 -3.63 5.05
C ARG A 56 -8.50 -4.67 6.14
N LYS A 57 -7.32 -5.26 6.25
CA LYS A 57 -7.01 -6.22 7.32
C LYS A 57 -7.18 -5.60 8.71
N LEU A 58 -6.62 -4.40 8.93
CA LEU A 58 -6.74 -3.68 10.21
C LEU A 58 -8.21 -3.43 10.60
N TYR A 59 -9.04 -3.07 9.62
CA TYR A 59 -10.45 -2.71 9.83
C TYR A 59 -11.43 -3.86 9.58
N HIS A 60 -10.94 -5.09 9.33
CA HIS A 60 -11.76 -6.27 9.00
C HIS A 60 -12.74 -6.04 7.82
N LEU A 61 -12.30 -5.27 6.82
CA LEU A 61 -13.08 -4.96 5.63
C LEU A 61 -12.95 -6.06 4.57
N PRO A 62 -13.98 -6.29 3.73
CA PRO A 62 -13.89 -7.24 2.62
C PRO A 62 -12.81 -6.80 1.61
N PRO A 63 -12.19 -7.77 0.90
CA PRO A 63 -11.24 -7.47 -0.18
C PRO A 63 -11.93 -6.66 -1.28
N THR A 64 -11.16 -5.86 -2.03
CA THR A 64 -11.69 -5.21 -3.22
C THR A 64 -12.22 -6.24 -4.20
N SER A 65 -13.48 -6.09 -4.59
CA SER A 65 -13.96 -6.64 -5.86
C SER A 65 -13.15 -5.97 -6.96
N GLY A 66 -12.15 -6.67 -7.50
CA GLY A 66 -11.39 -6.19 -8.64
C GLY A 66 -12.29 -6.16 -9.88
N ASN A 67 -12.37 -5.00 -10.53
CA ASN A 67 -12.75 -4.88 -11.94
C ASN A 67 -11.49 -4.59 -12.74
#